data_AF-Q73P17-F1
#
_entry.id   AF-Q73P17-F1
#
_cell.length_a   1.000
_cell.length_b   1.000
_cell.length_c   1.000
_cell.angle_alpha   90.00
_cell.angle_beta   90.00
_cell.angle_gamma   90.00
#
_symmetry.space_group_name_H-M   'P 1'
#
loop_
_entity.id
_entity.type
_entity.pdbx_description
1 polymer ?
#
loop_
_entity_poly.entity_id
_entity_poly.type
_entity_poly.pdbx_seq_one_letter_code
_entity_poly.pdbx_strand_id
1 'polypeptide(L)'
;MRSKAEIIQKIKNAGLAAREGRSAPVLATVSGVLSTKPNLIRYCADELGFGLVTTKSFQVLPNPGNREPILCEPELGCFGNSVGLRNCGMEQAVKELKELRSSWKTDSILNVSLSASNPEDFISLLKGFEELADCFELNFSCPHASAGFGASIGCDPAIAAEYVKIIKKALPDCAVPIFVKLTPNVEDIGAIASAVIEAGADGITAINTVGPKVYIEPHSGKPILQNKLGGKGGMSGAWVFPRALECIGQIRKAVGEEIPIIGMGGVMTGAQAAELVRAGADIIGIGSACGMLEQDDLKPFFQNLASDALNCIRGKETDKTSSFLRKKRALEYEAKTIVKIEKESEDIIIITLNGKCKFEAGQFVFLWIPGAGEKPFSLAEADPISLIIKKRGPFTEALFELKAGDTIYMRGLYGKGIKPPKTENALLIAGGTGIAVLPALAKRLKKQGALVSTYVGTSEEIKKKEPNGIEKILIECGAYKKVADKGVIGRVLNQFQKDNIEGNTGLPIQGKAEKMGKQDFFTAYLVGPMIFMRRASEILLKLGVRKSQIFMSLEMNTMCGVGICGECSCGNILTCKKGTFVSLDQIDSVY
;
A
#
# COMPACT_ATOMS: atom_id res chain seq x y z
N MET A 1 -22.91 -2.20 18.85
CA MET A 1 -21.52 -2.62 19.12
C MET A 1 -21.54 -3.82 20.03
N ARG A 2 -20.53 -4.69 19.95
CA ARG A 2 -20.38 -5.83 20.84
C ARG A 2 -19.85 -5.35 22.19
N SER A 3 -20.27 -5.99 23.28
CA SER A 3 -19.76 -5.68 24.61
C SER A 3 -18.31 -6.15 24.76
N LYS A 4 -17.59 -5.54 25.71
CA LYS A 4 -16.24 -5.94 26.11
C LYS A 4 -16.09 -7.44 26.37
N ALA A 5 -17.03 -8.01 27.14
CA ALA A 5 -17.00 -9.42 27.51
C ALA A 5 -17.20 -10.34 26.29
N GLU A 6 -18.10 -9.97 25.38
CA GLU A 6 -18.33 -10.73 24.13
C GLU A 6 -17.08 -10.76 23.25
N ILE A 7 -16.36 -9.64 23.13
CA ILE A 7 -15.12 -9.56 22.33
C ILE A 7 -14.03 -10.42 22.94
N ILE A 8 -13.77 -10.28 24.24
CA ILE A 8 -12.76 -11.09 24.96
C ILE A 8 -13.10 -12.57 24.83
N GLN A 9 -14.35 -12.96 25.06
CA GLN A 9 -14.77 -14.35 24.95
C GLN A 9 -14.66 -14.89 23.52
N LYS A 10 -14.97 -14.07 22.50
CA LYS A 10 -14.81 -14.45 21.09
C LYS A 10 -13.34 -14.76 20.75
N ILE A 11 -12.40 -13.93 21.23
CA ILE A 11 -10.96 -14.15 21.01
C ILE A 11 -10.50 -15.43 21.71
N LYS A 12 -10.85 -15.61 22.98
CA LYS A 12 -10.48 -16.81 23.76
C LYS A 12 -11.05 -18.09 23.16
N ASN A 13 -12.32 -18.09 22.76
CA ASN A 13 -12.97 -19.24 22.13
C ASN A 13 -12.29 -19.61 20.82
N ALA A 14 -11.88 -18.62 20.02
CA ALA A 14 -11.13 -18.87 18.78
C ALA A 14 -9.78 -19.54 19.07
N GLY A 15 -9.03 -19.02 20.05
CA GLY A 15 -7.75 -19.60 20.47
C GLY A 15 -7.89 -21.03 20.98
N LEU A 16 -8.84 -21.28 21.88
CA LEU A 16 -9.11 -22.62 22.42
C LEU A 16 -9.49 -23.61 21.32
N ALA A 17 -10.44 -23.24 20.46
CA ALA A 17 -10.86 -24.10 19.36
C ALA A 17 -9.73 -24.38 18.36
N ALA A 18 -8.82 -23.43 18.14
CA ALA A 18 -7.63 -23.64 17.35
C ALA A 18 -6.64 -24.60 18.02
N ARG A 19 -6.30 -24.39 19.30
CA ARG A 19 -5.37 -25.25 20.07
C ARG A 19 -5.83 -26.71 20.13
N GLU A 20 -7.14 -26.93 20.28
CA GLU A 20 -7.75 -28.26 20.31
C GLU A 20 -7.95 -28.85 18.90
N GLY A 21 -7.57 -28.14 17.84
CA GLY A 21 -7.74 -28.58 16.46
C GLY A 21 -9.20 -28.70 16.02
N ARG A 22 -10.14 -28.01 16.69
CA ARG A 22 -11.56 -27.99 16.32
C ARG A 22 -11.85 -27.04 15.15
N SER A 23 -11.16 -25.91 15.08
CA SER A 23 -11.28 -24.92 14.00
C SER A 23 -9.93 -24.39 13.55
N ALA A 24 -9.86 -23.83 12.34
CA ALA A 24 -8.68 -23.11 11.90
C ALA A 24 -8.42 -21.89 12.79
N PRO A 25 -7.14 -21.48 12.97
CA PRO A 25 -6.83 -20.27 13.71
C PRO A 25 -7.42 -19.05 13.02
N VAL A 26 -7.95 -18.12 13.83
CA VAL A 26 -8.43 -16.83 13.32
C VAL A 26 -7.22 -15.99 12.95
N LEU A 27 -7.21 -15.51 11.71
CA LEU A 27 -6.19 -14.61 11.20
C LEU A 27 -6.55 -13.15 11.47
N ALA A 28 -5.54 -12.34 11.72
CA ALA A 28 -5.63 -10.90 11.85
C ALA A 28 -4.71 -10.14 10.88
N THR A 29 -5.12 -8.95 10.46
CA THR A 29 -4.15 -7.99 9.92
C THR A 29 -3.35 -7.38 11.07
N VAL A 30 -2.14 -6.88 10.75
CA VAL A 30 -1.30 -6.17 11.72
C VAL A 30 -1.32 -4.68 11.46
N SER A 31 -1.19 -3.88 12.52
CA SER A 31 -1.22 -2.43 12.38
C SER A 31 -0.20 -1.93 11.35
N GLY A 32 -0.70 -1.16 10.38
CA GLY A 32 0.11 -0.51 9.36
C GLY A 32 0.48 -1.38 8.15
N VAL A 33 -0.08 -2.58 8.04
CA VAL A 33 0.06 -3.44 6.86
C VAL A 33 -1.31 -3.76 6.28
N LEU A 34 -1.51 -3.45 5.00
CA LEU A 34 -2.68 -3.77 4.17
C LEU A 34 -4.01 -3.11 4.62
N SER A 35 -4.28 -2.90 5.91
CA SER A 35 -5.51 -2.30 6.45
C SER A 35 -5.33 -0.83 6.88
N THR A 36 -4.68 -0.03 6.04
CA THR A 36 -4.29 1.36 6.37
C THR A 36 -5.33 2.42 5.99
N LYS A 37 -6.39 2.04 5.28
CA LYS A 37 -7.48 2.92 4.83
C LYS A 37 -8.84 2.21 4.93
N PRO A 38 -9.97 2.93 5.06
CA PRO A 38 -11.30 2.33 5.22
C PRO A 38 -11.67 1.26 4.19
N ASN A 39 -11.45 1.55 2.91
CA ASN A 39 -11.65 0.62 1.80
C ASN A 39 -10.83 -0.67 1.95
N LEU A 40 -9.59 -0.55 2.43
CA LEU A 40 -8.74 -1.71 2.65
C LEU A 40 -9.10 -2.49 3.93
N ILE A 41 -9.62 -1.80 4.96
CA ILE A 41 -10.18 -2.45 6.16
C ILE A 41 -11.33 -3.36 5.73
N ARG A 42 -12.27 -2.84 4.94
CA ARG A 42 -13.38 -3.61 4.36
C ARG A 42 -12.88 -4.78 3.51
N TYR A 43 -11.93 -4.52 2.61
CA TYR A 43 -11.30 -5.55 1.77
C TYR A 43 -10.71 -6.71 2.60
N CYS A 44 -9.97 -6.39 3.66
CA CYS A 44 -9.36 -7.39 4.54
C CYS A 44 -10.41 -8.25 5.23
N ALA A 45 -11.47 -7.65 5.76
CA ALA A 45 -12.52 -8.41 6.44
C ALA A 45 -13.35 -9.25 5.47
N ASP A 46 -13.92 -8.61 4.45
CA ASP A 46 -15.03 -9.19 3.68
C ASP A 46 -14.51 -10.07 2.52
N GLU A 47 -13.41 -9.68 1.88
CA GLU A 47 -12.88 -10.42 0.72
C GLU A 47 -11.74 -11.37 1.08
N LEU A 48 -10.84 -10.95 1.98
CA LEU A 48 -9.70 -11.76 2.42
C LEU A 48 -10.02 -12.65 3.62
N GLY A 49 -11.14 -12.41 4.32
CA GLY A 49 -11.64 -13.28 5.38
C GLY A 49 -10.91 -13.13 6.72
N PHE A 50 -10.28 -11.99 7.00
CA PHE A 50 -9.67 -11.74 8.30
C PHE A 50 -10.75 -11.58 9.38
N GLY A 51 -10.69 -12.41 10.42
CA GLY A 51 -11.63 -12.34 11.55
C GLY A 51 -11.36 -11.20 12.53
N LEU A 52 -10.15 -10.61 12.46
CA LEU A 52 -9.80 -9.36 13.14
C LEU A 52 -9.00 -8.47 12.18
N VAL A 53 -9.37 -7.20 12.08
CA VAL A 53 -8.68 -6.23 11.22
C VAL A 53 -8.16 -5.11 12.09
N THR A 54 -6.84 -4.93 12.10
CA THR A 54 -6.17 -3.88 12.88
C THR A 54 -5.90 -2.67 12.00
N THR A 55 -6.33 -1.48 12.41
CA THR A 55 -6.06 -0.23 11.67
C THR A 55 -4.58 0.15 11.71
N LYS A 56 -4.16 1.12 10.89
CA LYS A 56 -2.92 1.85 11.17
C LYS A 56 -3.01 2.50 12.56
N SER A 57 -1.90 2.58 13.29
CA SER A 57 -1.85 3.33 14.55
C SER A 57 -2.15 4.81 14.31
N PHE A 58 -3.21 5.33 14.94
CA PHE A 58 -3.58 6.74 14.89
C PHE A 58 -2.93 7.52 16.03
N GLN A 59 -2.62 8.79 15.76
CA GLN A 59 -2.17 9.77 16.74
C GLN A 59 -3.19 10.91 16.79
N VAL A 60 -3.15 11.75 17.84
CA VAL A 60 -4.08 12.88 17.96
C VAL A 60 -3.91 13.81 16.76
N LEU A 61 -2.68 14.22 16.49
CA LEU A 61 -2.31 15.06 15.35
C LEU A 61 -1.86 14.23 14.14
N PRO A 62 -2.06 14.73 12.91
CA PRO A 62 -1.55 14.08 11.71
C PRO A 62 -0.03 13.91 11.74
N ASN A 63 0.45 12.78 11.24
CA ASN A 63 1.88 12.50 11.11
C ASN A 63 2.21 12.14 9.65
N PRO A 64 3.06 12.91 8.95
CA PRO A 64 3.43 12.61 7.57
C PRO A 64 4.36 11.40 7.43
N GLY A 65 4.92 10.91 8.54
CA GLY A 65 5.92 9.85 8.55
C GLY A 65 7.26 10.25 7.95
N ASN A 66 8.10 9.25 7.72
CA ASN A 66 9.41 9.43 7.09
C ASN A 66 9.29 9.54 5.56
N ARG A 67 10.31 10.13 4.93
CA ARG A 67 10.47 10.11 3.46
C ARG A 67 10.99 8.75 2.99
N GLU A 68 10.67 8.42 1.75
CA GLU A 68 11.08 7.17 1.11
C GLU A 68 12.60 7.14 0.82
N PRO A 69 13.29 5.98 0.87
CA PRO A 69 12.73 4.63 1.07
C PRO A 69 12.29 4.35 2.51
N ILE A 70 11.05 3.89 2.67
CA ILE A 70 10.46 3.52 3.98
C ILE A 70 10.52 2.01 4.25
N LEU A 71 10.90 1.22 3.25
CA LEU A 71 10.92 -0.24 3.27
C LEU A 71 12.08 -0.75 2.42
N CYS A 72 12.75 -1.79 2.89
CA CYS A 72 13.76 -2.53 2.16
C CYS A 72 13.58 -4.04 2.38
N GLU A 73 14.13 -4.85 1.48
CA GLU A 73 14.16 -6.31 1.58
C GLU A 73 15.61 -6.80 1.41
N PRO A 74 16.42 -6.82 2.48
CA PRO A 74 17.82 -7.22 2.37
C PRO A 74 17.98 -8.73 2.11
N GLU A 75 17.05 -9.56 2.55
CA GLU A 75 16.98 -11.00 2.26
C GLU A 75 15.56 -11.37 1.84
N LEU A 76 15.39 -12.45 1.06
CA LEU A 76 14.06 -12.85 0.58
C LEU A 76 13.10 -13.08 1.76
N GLY A 77 11.99 -12.35 1.79
CA GLY A 77 10.99 -12.46 2.86
C GLY A 77 11.40 -11.80 4.19
N CYS A 78 12.50 -11.05 4.22
CA CYS A 78 13.02 -10.35 5.38
C CYS A 78 13.05 -8.84 5.10
N PHE A 79 12.36 -8.06 5.93
CA PHE A 79 12.13 -6.65 5.64
C PHE A 79 12.66 -5.74 6.74
N GLY A 80 13.29 -4.63 6.32
CA GLY A 80 13.59 -3.49 7.17
C GLY A 80 12.64 -2.35 6.89
N ASN A 81 12.01 -1.75 7.91
CA ASN A 81 11.07 -0.65 7.71
C ASN A 81 11.34 0.56 8.62
N SER A 82 11.01 1.74 8.10
CA SER A 82 11.03 3.01 8.84
C SER A 82 9.96 3.96 8.32
N VAL A 83 8.69 3.59 8.50
CA VAL A 83 7.53 4.37 8.01
C VAL A 83 7.33 5.67 8.79
N GLY A 84 7.75 5.71 10.06
CA GLY A 84 7.64 6.90 10.91
C GLY A 84 6.20 7.19 11.39
N LEU A 85 5.37 6.16 11.57
CA LEU A 85 3.98 6.30 12.05
C LEU A 85 3.08 7.19 11.18
N ARG A 86 3.30 7.23 9.85
CA ARG A 86 2.42 7.96 8.91
C ARG A 86 0.94 7.64 9.18
N ASN A 87 0.14 8.67 9.47
CA ASN A 87 -1.31 8.58 9.70
C ASN A 87 -1.98 9.96 9.54
N CYS A 88 -3.28 9.98 9.30
CA CYS A 88 -4.05 11.21 9.04
C CYS A 88 -4.48 11.98 10.31
N GLY A 89 -4.12 11.52 11.51
CA GLY A 89 -4.58 12.09 12.77
C GLY A 89 -6.00 11.67 13.13
N MET A 90 -6.39 11.94 14.37
CA MET A 90 -7.65 11.48 14.94
C MET A 90 -8.87 12.08 14.23
N GLU A 91 -8.87 13.39 13.93
CA GLU A 91 -10.02 14.08 13.35
C GLU A 91 -10.47 13.45 12.02
N GLN A 92 -9.52 13.27 11.09
CA GLN A 92 -9.81 12.67 9.79
C GLN A 92 -10.15 11.18 9.93
N ALA A 93 -9.40 10.44 10.76
CA ALA A 93 -9.61 9.02 10.97
C ALA A 93 -10.99 8.70 11.56
N VAL A 94 -11.45 9.46 12.57
CA VAL A 94 -12.79 9.31 13.16
C VAL A 94 -13.87 9.54 12.11
N LYS A 95 -13.74 10.58 11.29
CA LYS A 95 -14.68 10.85 10.20
C LYS A 95 -14.75 9.68 9.22
N GLU A 96 -13.60 9.24 8.71
CA GLU A 96 -13.49 8.16 7.73
C GLU A 96 -14.01 6.81 8.27
N LEU A 97 -13.70 6.49 9.54
CA LEU A 97 -14.19 5.27 10.18
C LEU A 97 -15.67 5.34 10.52
N LYS A 98 -16.22 6.51 10.83
CA LYS A 98 -17.66 6.70 11.01
C LYS A 98 -18.43 6.47 9.71
N GLU A 99 -17.91 6.98 8.59
CA GLU A 99 -18.44 6.70 7.25
C GLU A 99 -18.37 5.21 6.90
N LEU A 100 -17.26 4.54 7.25
CA LEU A 100 -17.16 3.10 7.09
C LEU A 100 -18.22 2.37 7.93
N ARG A 101 -18.30 2.66 9.23
CA ARG A 101 -19.20 1.98 10.19
C ARG A 101 -20.68 2.20 9.91
N SER A 102 -21.08 3.32 9.30
CA SER A 102 -22.48 3.57 8.96
C SER A 102 -23.02 2.64 7.87
N SER A 103 -22.15 2.12 7.00
CA SER A 103 -22.51 1.27 5.86
C SER A 103 -21.99 -0.17 5.97
N TRP A 104 -21.07 -0.45 6.90
CA TRP A 104 -20.35 -1.72 6.99
C TRP A 104 -20.87 -2.59 8.14
N LYS A 105 -21.52 -3.69 7.78
CA LYS A 105 -21.89 -4.77 8.72
C LYS A 105 -20.91 -5.93 8.53
N THR A 106 -20.22 -6.30 9.58
CA THR A 106 -19.20 -7.36 9.54
C THR A 106 -19.19 -8.17 10.82
N ASP A 107 -18.83 -9.45 10.72
CA ASP A 107 -18.53 -10.29 11.87
C ASP A 107 -17.09 -10.09 12.37
N SER A 108 -16.22 -9.51 11.54
CA SER A 108 -14.81 -9.26 11.90
C SER A 108 -14.70 -8.25 13.03
N ILE A 109 -13.71 -8.41 13.90
CA ILE A 109 -13.40 -7.47 14.98
C ILE A 109 -12.58 -6.31 14.40
N LEU A 110 -13.04 -5.07 14.52
CA LEU A 110 -12.21 -3.90 14.20
C LEU A 110 -11.36 -3.52 15.42
N ASN A 111 -10.06 -3.77 15.32
CA ASN A 111 -9.08 -3.37 16.32
C ASN A 111 -8.46 -2.01 15.93
N VAL A 112 -8.80 -0.94 16.66
CA VAL A 112 -8.26 0.39 16.39
C VAL A 112 -6.93 0.53 17.12
N SER A 113 -5.85 0.60 16.35
CA SER A 113 -4.51 0.78 16.89
C SER A 113 -4.27 2.26 17.17
N LEU A 114 -3.71 2.57 18.33
CA LEU A 114 -3.46 3.92 18.82
C LEU A 114 -1.99 4.07 19.23
N SER A 115 -1.42 5.26 19.02
CA SER A 115 -0.03 5.54 19.31
C SER A 115 0.10 6.96 19.88
N ALA A 116 0.77 7.08 21.02
CA ALA A 116 1.03 8.35 21.68
C ALA A 116 2.30 8.27 22.53
N SER A 117 2.80 9.44 22.93
CA SER A 117 4.00 9.55 23.78
C SER A 117 3.67 9.89 25.23
N ASN A 118 2.39 10.14 25.56
CA ASN A 118 1.89 10.44 26.90
C ASN A 118 0.49 9.80 27.11
N PRO A 119 0.05 9.59 28.37
CA PRO A 119 -1.26 9.03 28.68
C PRO A 119 -2.45 9.89 28.23
N GLU A 120 -2.34 11.21 28.26
CA GLU A 120 -3.42 12.16 27.96
C GLU A 120 -3.89 12.06 26.49
N ASP A 121 -2.93 11.91 25.59
CA ASP A 121 -3.17 11.67 24.16
C ASP A 121 -3.83 10.31 23.94
N PHE A 122 -3.40 9.26 24.66
CA PHE A 122 -4.07 7.95 24.61
C PHE A 122 -5.52 8.05 25.08
N ILE A 123 -5.79 8.77 26.17
CA ILE A 123 -7.16 8.99 26.68
C ILE A 123 -8.00 9.73 25.64
N SER A 124 -7.44 10.76 24.99
CA SER A 124 -8.13 11.53 23.96
C SER A 124 -8.48 10.67 22.75
N LEU A 125 -7.54 9.84 22.30
CA LEU A 125 -7.74 8.89 21.21
C LEU A 125 -8.81 7.84 21.57
N LEU A 126 -8.72 7.21 22.74
CA LEU A 126 -9.69 6.21 23.19
C LEU A 126 -11.11 6.77 23.17
N LYS A 127 -11.33 7.97 23.72
CA LYS A 127 -12.63 8.66 23.68
C LYS A 127 -13.10 8.92 22.24
N GLY A 128 -12.20 9.38 21.37
CA GLY A 128 -12.55 9.71 19.99
C GLY A 128 -13.00 8.51 19.15
N PHE A 129 -12.52 7.31 19.47
CA PHE A 129 -12.78 6.09 18.70
C PHE A 129 -13.71 5.08 19.42
N GLU A 130 -14.18 5.37 20.63
CA GLU A 130 -14.93 4.40 21.45
C GLU A 130 -16.19 3.86 20.75
N GLU A 131 -16.92 4.72 20.03
CA GLU A 131 -18.11 4.31 19.27
C GLU A 131 -17.81 3.58 17.95
N LEU A 132 -16.54 3.50 17.56
CA LEU A 132 -16.10 3.00 16.27
C LEU A 132 -15.33 1.68 16.41
N ALA A 133 -14.64 1.45 17.53
CA ALA A 133 -13.80 0.29 17.78
C ALA A 133 -14.59 -0.89 18.36
N ASP A 134 -14.24 -2.12 17.98
CA ASP A 134 -14.63 -3.31 18.76
C ASP A 134 -13.55 -3.68 19.78
N CYS A 135 -12.32 -3.26 19.53
CA CYS A 135 -11.14 -3.50 20.34
C CYS A 135 -10.16 -2.34 20.16
N PHE A 136 -9.44 -1.98 21.22
CA PHE A 136 -8.32 -1.04 21.14
C PHE A 136 -6.99 -1.75 21.28
N GLU A 137 -5.99 -1.24 20.56
CA GLU A 137 -4.60 -1.66 20.72
C GLU A 137 -3.71 -0.45 20.97
N LEU A 138 -3.11 -0.36 22.16
CA LEU A 138 -2.17 0.69 22.53
C LEU A 138 -0.76 0.29 22.12
N ASN A 139 -0.20 0.99 21.14
CA ASN A 139 1.14 0.72 20.64
C ASN A 139 2.22 1.36 21.52
N PHE A 140 2.85 0.57 22.39
CA PHE A 140 3.86 1.03 23.35
C PHE A 140 5.29 1.07 22.79
N SER A 141 5.47 1.04 21.46
CA SER A 141 6.79 1.20 20.83
C SER A 141 7.28 2.66 20.71
N CYS A 142 6.46 3.64 21.11
CA CYS A 142 6.83 5.05 21.06
C CYS A 142 7.77 5.46 22.20
N PRO A 143 8.67 6.44 21.97
CA PRO A 143 9.50 7.01 23.04
C PRO A 143 8.63 7.73 24.08
N HIS A 144 8.99 7.58 25.36
CA HIS A 144 8.34 8.25 26.48
C HIS A 144 8.69 9.75 26.52
N ALA A 145 7.69 10.62 26.78
CA ALA A 145 7.86 12.08 26.70
C ALA A 145 8.60 12.70 27.91
N SER A 146 8.51 12.11 29.10
CA SER A 146 8.94 12.74 30.37
C SER A 146 10.28 12.26 30.95
N ALA A 147 10.97 11.28 30.34
CA ALA A 147 12.30 10.87 30.77
C ALA A 147 13.33 11.12 29.66
N GLY A 148 14.36 11.88 29.96
CA GLY A 148 15.48 12.26 29.07
C GLY A 148 16.37 11.11 28.59
N PHE A 149 15.84 9.89 28.43
CA PHE A 149 16.57 8.69 28.04
C PHE A 149 16.08 8.03 26.73
N GLY A 150 15.04 8.55 26.08
CA GLY A 150 14.65 8.07 24.74
C GLY A 150 14.23 6.59 24.65
N ALA A 151 13.99 5.94 25.80
CA ALA A 151 13.46 4.57 25.88
C ALA A 151 11.98 4.54 25.47
N SER A 152 11.56 3.48 24.77
CA SER A 152 10.14 3.30 24.45
C SER A 152 9.33 2.90 25.68
N ILE A 153 8.07 3.34 25.73
CA ILE A 153 7.13 3.05 26.84
C ILE A 153 7.12 1.56 27.21
N GLY A 154 7.12 0.69 26.19
CA GLY A 154 7.08 -0.76 26.36
C GLY A 154 8.42 -1.43 26.66
N CYS A 155 9.46 -0.69 27.05
CA CYS A 155 10.75 -1.26 27.48
C CYS A 155 10.94 -1.32 28.99
N ASP A 156 10.06 -0.69 29.78
CA ASP A 156 10.12 -0.67 31.24
C ASP A 156 8.76 -1.11 31.81
N PRO A 157 8.70 -2.17 32.64
CA PRO A 157 7.45 -2.65 33.22
C PRO A 157 6.70 -1.61 34.06
N ALA A 158 7.42 -0.77 34.82
CA ALA A 158 6.82 0.22 35.70
C ALA A 158 6.20 1.36 34.89
N ILE A 159 6.91 1.88 33.89
CA ILE A 159 6.40 2.92 32.99
C ILE A 159 5.18 2.40 32.21
N ALA A 160 5.26 1.19 31.65
CA ALA A 160 4.16 0.59 30.91
C ALA A 160 2.91 0.41 31.79
N ALA A 161 3.07 -0.10 33.01
CA ALA A 161 1.98 -0.27 33.96
C ALA A 161 1.38 1.07 34.42
N GLU A 162 2.21 2.10 34.62
CA GLU A 162 1.75 3.44 34.99
C GLU A 162 0.84 4.04 33.92
N TYR A 163 1.22 3.95 32.64
CA TYR A 163 0.38 4.39 31.52
C TYR A 163 -0.99 3.73 31.56
N VAL A 164 -1.02 2.40 31.72
CA VAL A 164 -2.27 1.65 31.79
C VAL A 164 -3.10 2.09 33.00
N LYS A 165 -2.51 2.22 34.19
CA LYS A 165 -3.22 2.68 35.40
C LYS A 165 -3.86 4.05 35.22
N ILE A 166 -3.13 5.01 34.65
CA ILE A 166 -3.64 6.37 34.39
C ILE A 166 -4.82 6.30 33.41
N ILE A 167 -4.68 5.57 32.31
CA ILE A 167 -5.73 5.40 31.30
C ILE A 167 -6.97 4.74 31.90
N LYS A 168 -6.81 3.63 32.63
CA LYS A 168 -7.92 2.90 33.26
C LYS A 168 -8.63 3.74 34.33
N LYS A 169 -7.88 4.54 35.10
CA LYS A 169 -8.46 5.48 36.07
C LYS A 169 -9.25 6.61 35.41
N ALA A 170 -8.77 7.12 34.27
CA ALA A 170 -9.45 8.18 33.53
C ALA A 170 -10.67 7.69 32.74
N LEU A 171 -10.72 6.40 32.42
CA LEU A 171 -11.77 5.75 31.62
C LEU A 171 -12.30 4.47 32.31
N PRO A 172 -12.88 4.59 33.52
CA PRO A 172 -13.35 3.42 34.28
C PRO A 172 -14.47 2.66 33.55
N ASP A 173 -15.32 3.39 32.82
CA ASP A 173 -16.50 2.86 32.14
C ASP A 173 -16.24 2.50 30.66
N CYS A 174 -14.97 2.46 30.22
CA CYS A 174 -14.66 2.16 28.83
C CYS A 174 -15.18 0.77 28.44
N ALA A 175 -16.14 0.77 27.50
CA ALA A 175 -16.87 -0.43 27.09
C ALA A 175 -16.12 -1.27 26.04
N VAL A 176 -14.97 -0.78 25.58
CA VAL A 176 -14.12 -1.43 24.56
C VAL A 176 -12.89 -2.03 25.26
N PRO A 177 -12.52 -3.30 24.99
CA PRO A 177 -11.34 -3.91 25.59
C PRO A 177 -10.06 -3.23 25.10
N ILE A 178 -9.10 -3.06 26.00
CA ILE A 178 -7.81 -2.41 25.73
C ILE A 178 -6.70 -3.45 25.74
N PHE A 179 -6.11 -3.70 24.57
CA PHE A 179 -4.93 -4.53 24.41
C PHE A 179 -3.68 -3.66 24.38
N VAL A 180 -2.58 -4.14 24.98
CA VAL A 180 -1.28 -3.46 24.92
C VAL A 180 -0.37 -4.17 23.93
N LYS A 181 0.17 -3.44 22.96
CA LYS A 181 1.10 -3.98 21.97
C LYS A 181 2.55 -3.84 22.40
N LEU A 182 3.20 -4.96 22.66
CA LEU A 182 4.53 -5.04 23.23
C LEU A 182 5.65 -5.13 22.18
N THR A 183 6.80 -4.54 22.52
CA THR A 183 8.04 -4.61 21.74
C THR A 183 8.86 -5.83 22.19
N PRO A 184 9.48 -6.57 21.26
CA PRO A 184 10.37 -7.70 21.60
C PRO A 184 11.78 -7.26 22.02
N ASN A 185 12.07 -5.94 21.97
CA ASN A 185 13.40 -5.37 22.19
C ASN A 185 13.66 -5.12 23.68
N VAL A 186 13.47 -6.16 24.48
CA VAL A 186 13.57 -6.17 25.94
C VAL A 186 14.14 -7.52 26.39
N GLU A 187 14.71 -7.54 27.59
CA GLU A 187 15.23 -8.76 28.19
C GLU A 187 14.10 -9.72 28.60
N ASP A 188 13.11 -9.22 29.33
CA ASP A 188 11.95 -9.99 29.79
C ASP A 188 10.62 -9.33 29.36
N ILE A 189 10.07 -9.82 28.26
CA ILE A 189 8.76 -9.35 27.76
C ILE A 189 7.60 -9.87 28.62
N GLY A 190 7.79 -11.00 29.32
CA GLY A 190 6.79 -11.59 30.21
C GLY A 190 6.53 -10.70 31.42
N ALA A 191 7.58 -10.17 32.05
CA ALA A 191 7.47 -9.23 33.17
C ALA A 191 6.67 -7.96 32.78
N ILE A 192 6.91 -7.42 31.59
CA ILE A 192 6.17 -6.25 31.07
C ILE A 192 4.70 -6.63 30.82
N ALA A 193 4.44 -7.79 30.24
CA ALA A 193 3.08 -8.28 30.01
C ALA A 193 2.29 -8.45 31.31
N SER A 194 2.86 -9.09 32.33
CA SER A 194 2.24 -9.22 33.64
C SER A 194 1.94 -7.85 34.25
N ALA A 195 2.91 -6.92 34.21
CA ALA A 195 2.75 -5.58 34.77
C ALA A 195 1.59 -4.79 34.13
N VAL A 196 1.43 -4.85 32.80
CA VAL A 196 0.32 -4.15 32.12
C VAL A 196 -1.04 -4.82 32.33
N ILE A 197 -1.08 -6.16 32.47
CA ILE A 197 -2.31 -6.89 32.80
C ILE A 197 -2.75 -6.59 34.23
N GLU A 198 -1.82 -6.61 35.21
CA GLU A 198 -2.09 -6.23 36.60
C GLU A 198 -2.55 -4.77 36.73
N ALA A 199 -2.08 -3.89 35.83
CA ALA A 199 -2.53 -2.51 35.73
C ALA A 199 -3.94 -2.35 35.14
N GLY A 200 -4.53 -3.41 34.59
CA GLY A 200 -5.91 -3.43 34.09
C GLY A 200 -6.07 -3.46 32.58
N ALA A 201 -5.02 -3.81 31.82
CA ALA A 201 -5.17 -4.15 30.40
C ALA A 201 -5.97 -5.46 30.24
N ASP A 202 -6.71 -5.57 29.14
CA ASP A 202 -7.63 -6.68 28.89
C ASP A 202 -7.00 -7.81 28.06
N GLY A 203 -5.84 -7.56 27.47
CA GLY A 203 -5.14 -8.51 26.61
C GLY A 203 -3.82 -7.96 26.08
N ILE A 204 -3.09 -8.80 25.37
CA ILE A 204 -1.77 -8.47 24.82
C ILE A 204 -1.78 -8.63 23.29
N THR A 205 -1.15 -7.69 22.59
CA THR A 205 -0.70 -7.90 21.22
C THR A 205 0.83 -8.02 21.21
N ALA A 206 1.38 -9.04 20.55
CA ALA A 206 2.82 -9.18 20.41
C ALA A 206 3.19 -9.98 19.15
N ILE A 207 4.33 -9.75 18.50
CA ILE A 207 5.35 -8.76 18.80
C ILE A 207 5.33 -7.59 17.82
N ASN A 208 5.88 -6.45 18.24
CA ASN A 208 6.32 -5.40 17.32
C ASN A 208 7.61 -5.80 16.58
N THR A 209 8.13 -4.93 15.70
CA THR A 209 9.38 -5.19 14.96
C THR A 209 10.59 -5.31 15.88
N VAL A 210 11.58 -6.12 15.48
CA VAL A 210 12.86 -6.32 16.21
C VAL A 210 13.90 -5.27 15.78
N GLY A 211 14.86 -4.91 16.63
CA GLY A 211 15.91 -3.94 16.34
C GLY A 211 15.65 -2.56 16.97
N PRO A 212 16.06 -1.45 16.33
CA PRO A 212 16.34 -1.27 14.90
C PRO A 212 17.82 -1.43 14.51
N LYS A 213 18.09 -1.70 13.23
CA LYS A 213 19.46 -1.74 12.66
C LYS A 213 19.55 -0.97 11.34
N VAL A 214 20.78 -0.67 10.90
CA VAL A 214 21.03 -0.06 9.59
C VAL A 214 21.06 -1.15 8.51
N TYR A 215 20.46 -0.85 7.36
CA TYR A 215 20.47 -1.72 6.18
C TYR A 215 21.25 -1.03 5.07
N ILE A 216 22.34 -1.65 4.62
CA ILE A 216 23.21 -1.10 3.58
C ILE A 216 22.81 -1.69 2.23
N GLU A 217 22.63 -0.81 1.24
CA GLU A 217 22.39 -1.24 -0.13
C GLU A 217 23.72 -1.68 -0.75
N PRO A 218 23.79 -2.90 -1.31
CA PRO A 218 25.07 -3.53 -1.69
C PRO A 218 25.81 -2.80 -2.82
N HIS A 219 25.12 -2.11 -3.73
CA HIS A 219 25.77 -1.45 -4.86
C HIS A 219 26.32 -0.06 -4.51
N SER A 220 25.58 0.72 -3.71
CA SER A 220 25.94 2.08 -3.30
C SER A 220 26.80 2.13 -2.05
N GLY A 221 26.76 1.09 -1.21
CA GLY A 221 27.36 1.10 0.12
C GLY A 221 26.72 2.11 1.08
N LYS A 222 25.50 2.60 0.78
CA LYS A 222 24.80 3.61 1.58
C LYS A 222 23.60 2.99 2.33
N PRO A 223 23.17 3.60 3.47
CA PRO A 223 21.93 3.21 4.13
C PRO A 223 20.72 3.35 3.21
N ILE A 224 19.87 2.31 3.14
CA ILE A 224 18.67 2.30 2.29
C ILE A 224 17.59 3.23 2.86
N LEU A 225 17.28 3.07 4.15
CA LEU A 225 16.15 3.75 4.78
C LEU A 225 16.49 5.22 5.05
N GLN A 226 15.52 6.12 4.80
CA GLN A 226 15.71 7.54 5.05
C GLN A 226 14.92 8.00 6.29
N ASN A 227 15.62 8.34 7.37
CA ASN A 227 15.03 8.86 8.60
C ASN A 227 16.06 9.61 9.46
N LYS A 228 15.59 10.25 10.53
CA LYS A 228 16.44 11.00 11.49
C LYS A 228 17.34 10.10 12.36
N LEU A 229 17.14 8.79 12.35
CA LEU A 229 17.89 7.81 13.15
C LEU A 229 19.10 7.23 12.38
N GLY A 230 19.56 7.91 11.32
CA GLY A 230 20.70 7.46 10.52
C GLY A 230 20.40 6.23 9.66
N GLY A 231 19.16 6.07 9.21
CA GLY A 231 18.75 4.94 8.36
C GLY A 231 18.51 3.63 9.10
N LYS A 232 18.39 3.69 10.44
CA LYS A 232 17.96 2.56 11.26
C LYS A 232 16.48 2.24 11.00
N GLY A 233 16.12 0.96 10.96
CA GLY A 233 14.73 0.50 10.84
C GLY A 233 14.46 -0.82 11.53
N GLY A 234 13.18 -1.08 11.82
CA GLY A 234 12.72 -2.31 12.44
C GLY A 234 12.82 -3.50 11.49
N MET A 235 13.21 -4.65 12.02
CA MET A 235 13.27 -5.94 11.35
C MET A 235 11.91 -6.62 11.42
N SER A 236 11.50 -7.24 10.33
CA SER A 236 10.29 -8.06 10.21
C SER A 236 10.47 -9.16 9.17
N GLY A 237 9.44 -9.97 8.95
CA GLY A 237 9.50 -11.11 8.04
C GLY A 237 10.19 -12.32 8.67
N ALA A 238 10.77 -13.18 7.84
CA ALA A 238 11.28 -14.47 8.30
C ALA A 238 12.31 -14.36 9.44
N TRP A 239 13.10 -13.27 9.49
CA TRP A 239 14.05 -13.00 10.57
C TRP A 239 13.45 -13.01 11.98
N VAL A 240 12.21 -12.55 12.14
CA VAL A 240 11.65 -12.32 13.49
C VAL A 240 10.80 -13.47 13.98
N PHE A 241 10.54 -14.49 13.16
CA PHE A 241 9.68 -15.60 13.54
C PHE A 241 10.18 -16.36 14.78
N PRO A 242 11.48 -16.72 14.91
CA PRO A 242 11.97 -17.37 16.12
C PRO A 242 11.79 -16.53 17.38
N ARG A 243 12.06 -15.21 17.30
CA ARG A 243 11.86 -14.28 18.43
C ARG A 243 10.38 -14.12 18.77
N ALA A 244 9.49 -14.14 17.77
CA ALA A 244 8.05 -14.10 18.00
C ALA A 244 7.57 -15.31 18.79
N LEU A 245 8.01 -16.52 18.43
CA LEU A 245 7.66 -17.74 19.19
C LEU A 245 8.13 -17.67 20.64
N GLU A 246 9.38 -17.25 20.87
CA GLU A 246 9.94 -17.09 22.20
C GLU A 246 9.13 -16.08 23.04
N CYS A 247 8.89 -14.88 22.50
CA CYS A 247 8.15 -13.84 23.20
C CYS A 247 6.71 -14.24 23.52
N ILE A 248 6.00 -14.88 22.57
CA ILE A 248 4.61 -15.32 22.80
C ILE A 248 4.56 -16.38 23.89
N GLY A 249 5.49 -17.35 23.89
CA GLY A 249 5.59 -18.34 24.95
C GLY A 249 5.89 -17.72 26.33
N GLN A 250 6.81 -16.75 26.39
CA GLN A 250 7.12 -16.01 27.62
C GLN A 250 5.91 -15.24 28.14
N ILE A 251 5.20 -14.52 27.26
CA ILE A 251 3.98 -13.79 27.62
C ILE A 251 2.93 -14.77 28.15
N ARG A 252 2.60 -15.84 27.40
CA ARG A 252 1.59 -16.82 27.83
C ARG A 252 1.91 -17.41 29.21
N LYS A 253 3.16 -17.78 29.45
CA LYS A 253 3.61 -18.29 30.75
C LYS A 253 3.43 -17.26 31.88
N ALA A 254 3.67 -15.99 31.59
CA ALA A 254 3.63 -14.92 32.58
C ALA A 254 2.20 -14.45 32.92
N VAL A 255 1.27 -14.47 31.96
CA VAL A 255 -0.10 -13.94 32.13
C VAL A 255 -1.18 -15.01 32.29
N GLY A 256 -0.87 -16.29 32.03
CA GLY A 256 -1.81 -17.42 32.16
C GLY A 256 -2.75 -17.59 30.97
N GLU A 257 -3.55 -18.66 30.97
CA GLU A 257 -4.41 -19.08 29.84
C GLU A 257 -5.62 -18.17 29.58
N GLU A 258 -6.09 -17.45 30.60
CA GLU A 258 -7.33 -16.68 30.51
C GLU A 258 -7.17 -15.35 29.78
N ILE A 259 -5.93 -14.85 29.66
CA ILE A 259 -5.63 -13.56 29.03
C ILE A 259 -5.52 -13.73 27.51
N PRO A 260 -6.29 -13.00 26.71
CA PRO A 260 -6.23 -13.12 25.26
C PRO A 260 -4.92 -12.54 24.69
N ILE A 261 -4.30 -13.28 23.77
CA ILE A 261 -3.07 -12.89 23.08
C ILE A 261 -3.29 -12.86 21.56
N ILE A 262 -3.09 -11.68 20.96
CA ILE A 262 -2.96 -11.50 19.51
C ILE A 262 -1.48 -11.63 19.15
N GLY A 263 -1.09 -12.81 18.67
CA GLY A 263 0.30 -13.18 18.36
C GLY A 263 0.67 -12.95 16.90
N MET A 264 1.86 -12.40 16.63
CA MET A 264 2.33 -12.09 15.28
C MET A 264 3.86 -12.03 15.22
N GLY A 265 4.38 -12.16 14.00
CA GLY A 265 5.80 -11.94 13.69
C GLY A 265 6.33 -13.03 12.77
N GLY A 266 6.66 -12.67 11.53
CA GLY A 266 7.36 -13.55 10.59
C GLY A 266 6.57 -14.76 10.05
N VAL A 267 5.26 -14.82 10.25
CA VAL A 267 4.39 -15.89 9.73
C VAL A 267 4.28 -15.80 8.20
N MET A 268 4.71 -16.85 7.52
CA MET A 268 4.67 -17.02 6.06
C MET A 268 3.98 -18.34 5.64
N THR A 269 3.92 -19.35 6.52
CA THR A 269 3.34 -20.67 6.22
C THR A 269 2.35 -21.14 7.29
N GLY A 270 1.52 -22.13 6.94
CA GLY A 270 0.56 -22.71 7.88
C GLY A 270 1.22 -23.35 9.11
N ALA A 271 2.37 -24.00 8.92
CA ALA A 271 3.16 -24.58 10.00
C ALA A 271 3.60 -23.51 11.02
N GLN A 272 4.06 -22.35 10.54
CA GLN A 272 4.45 -21.22 11.39
C GLN A 272 3.27 -20.62 12.17
N ALA A 273 2.10 -20.52 11.54
CA ALA A 273 0.88 -20.10 12.23
C ALA A 273 0.48 -21.11 13.33
N ALA A 274 0.60 -22.42 13.05
CA ALA A 274 0.35 -23.47 14.04
C ALA A 274 1.33 -23.40 15.22
N GLU A 275 2.60 -23.10 14.99
CA GLU A 275 3.59 -22.92 16.05
C GLU A 275 3.27 -21.73 16.97
N LEU A 276 2.79 -20.61 16.43
CA LEU A 276 2.33 -19.48 17.28
C LEU A 276 1.09 -19.84 18.10
N VAL A 277 0.16 -20.63 17.56
CA VAL A 277 -0.97 -21.16 18.33
C VAL A 277 -0.46 -22.02 19.50
N ARG A 278 0.50 -22.92 19.24
CA ARG A 278 1.12 -23.77 20.29
C ARG A 278 1.91 -22.95 21.31
N ALA A 279 2.55 -21.85 20.89
CA ALA A 279 3.24 -20.93 21.79
C ALA A 279 2.26 -20.15 22.70
N GLY A 280 0.96 -20.12 22.36
CA GLY A 280 -0.08 -19.53 23.19
C GLY A 280 -0.82 -18.36 22.57
N ALA A 281 -0.67 -18.07 21.28
CA ALA A 281 -1.49 -17.06 20.61
C ALA A 281 -2.94 -17.55 20.42
N ASP A 282 -3.92 -16.65 20.62
CA ASP A 282 -5.35 -16.91 20.37
C ASP A 282 -5.78 -16.46 18.96
N ILE A 283 -5.15 -15.40 18.45
CA ILE A 283 -5.33 -14.86 17.09
C ILE A 283 -3.96 -14.65 16.46
N ILE A 284 -3.83 -14.94 15.15
CA ILE A 284 -2.56 -14.88 14.43
C ILE A 284 -2.51 -13.68 13.48
N GLY A 285 -1.67 -12.70 13.79
CA GLY A 285 -1.44 -11.51 12.96
C GLY A 285 -0.47 -11.75 11.81
N ILE A 286 -0.87 -11.37 10.59
CA ILE A 286 -0.08 -11.51 9.37
C ILE A 286 0.34 -10.15 8.82
N GLY A 287 1.66 -9.96 8.66
CA GLY A 287 2.27 -8.72 8.18
C GLY A 287 3.08 -8.93 6.90
N SER A 288 4.36 -9.24 7.05
CA SER A 288 5.34 -9.26 5.97
C SER A 288 5.01 -10.21 4.81
N ALA A 289 4.24 -11.28 5.03
CA ALA A 289 3.74 -12.16 3.97
C ALA A 289 2.96 -11.40 2.90
N CYS A 290 2.22 -10.35 3.27
CA CYS A 290 1.50 -9.50 2.31
C CYS A 290 2.42 -8.88 1.24
N GLY A 291 3.70 -8.63 1.56
CA GLY A 291 4.71 -8.11 0.63
C GLY A 291 5.38 -9.17 -0.23
N MET A 292 5.07 -10.45 -0.01
CA MET A 292 5.58 -11.60 -0.75
C MET A 292 4.59 -12.14 -1.80
N LEU A 293 3.37 -11.60 -1.81
CA LEU A 293 2.26 -12.13 -2.59
C LEU A 293 1.88 -11.18 -3.72
N GLU A 294 1.43 -11.71 -4.85
CA GLU A 294 0.62 -10.94 -5.79
C GLU A 294 -0.73 -10.62 -5.16
N GLN A 295 -1.42 -9.58 -5.64
CA GLN A 295 -2.70 -9.19 -5.04
C GLN A 295 -3.77 -10.27 -5.24
N ASP A 296 -3.79 -10.92 -6.41
CA ASP A 296 -4.72 -12.01 -6.73
C ASP A 296 -4.51 -13.24 -5.83
N ASP A 297 -3.30 -13.40 -5.31
CA ASP A 297 -2.92 -14.54 -4.49
C ASP A 297 -3.20 -14.31 -2.99
N LEU A 298 -3.55 -13.09 -2.56
CA LEU A 298 -3.83 -12.78 -1.16
C LEU A 298 -4.95 -13.67 -0.59
N LYS A 299 -6.10 -13.71 -1.26
CA LYS A 299 -7.26 -14.49 -0.81
C LYS A 299 -6.98 -15.99 -0.74
N PRO A 300 -6.53 -16.66 -1.82
CA PRO A 300 -6.23 -18.08 -1.74
C PRO A 300 -5.08 -18.37 -0.76
N PHE A 301 -4.09 -17.47 -0.62
CA PHE A 301 -3.03 -17.63 0.38
C PHE A 301 -3.58 -17.68 1.81
N PHE A 302 -4.41 -16.72 2.24
CA PHE A 302 -4.92 -16.71 3.61
C PHE A 302 -5.86 -17.88 3.91
N GLN A 303 -6.65 -18.31 2.93
CA GLN A 303 -7.48 -19.51 3.04
C GLN A 303 -6.62 -20.78 3.24
N ASN A 304 -5.55 -20.93 2.45
CA ASN A 304 -4.62 -22.04 2.60
C ASN A 304 -3.81 -21.93 3.90
N LEU A 305 -3.41 -20.73 4.34
CA LEU A 305 -2.69 -20.49 5.58
C LEU A 305 -3.47 -21.00 6.80
N ALA A 306 -4.75 -20.62 6.89
CA ALA A 306 -5.62 -21.07 7.97
C ALA A 306 -5.86 -22.59 7.90
N SER A 307 -6.10 -23.14 6.71
CA SER A 307 -6.32 -24.58 6.54
C SER A 307 -5.08 -25.43 6.83
N ASP A 308 -3.91 -25.02 6.36
CA ASP A 308 -2.65 -25.73 6.58
C ASP A 308 -2.26 -25.66 8.06
N ALA A 309 -2.49 -24.52 8.74
CA ALA A 309 -2.28 -24.40 10.18
C ALA A 309 -3.14 -25.39 10.96
N LEU A 310 -4.43 -25.52 10.63
CA LEU A 310 -5.31 -26.51 11.26
C LEU A 310 -4.81 -27.95 11.08
N ASN A 311 -4.37 -28.28 9.87
CA ASN A 311 -3.81 -29.60 9.58
C ASN A 311 -2.53 -29.86 10.39
N CYS A 312 -1.64 -28.87 10.47
CA CYS A 312 -0.42 -28.95 11.28
C CYS A 312 -0.74 -29.13 12.79
N ILE A 313 -1.74 -28.42 13.32
CA ILE A 313 -2.18 -28.59 14.72
C ILE A 313 -2.68 -30.01 14.96
N ARG A 314 -3.38 -30.60 13.98
CA ARG A 314 -3.84 -32.01 14.01
C ARG A 314 -2.75 -33.05 13.71
N GLY A 315 -1.48 -32.64 13.62
CA GLY A 315 -0.35 -33.54 13.38
C GLY A 315 -0.16 -33.98 11.94
N LYS A 316 -0.73 -33.27 10.96
CA LYS A 316 -0.52 -33.53 9.52
C LYS A 316 0.45 -32.52 8.93
N GLU A 317 1.38 -32.99 8.11
CA GLU A 317 2.28 -32.12 7.34
C GLU A 317 1.61 -31.66 6.04
N THR A 318 1.39 -30.35 5.90
CA THR A 318 0.80 -29.73 4.71
C THR A 318 1.42 -28.36 4.46
N ASP A 319 1.74 -28.05 3.20
CA ASP A 319 2.20 -26.71 2.80
C ASP A 319 1.72 -26.35 1.39
N LYS A 320 0.51 -25.80 1.31
CA LYS A 320 -0.03 -25.18 0.10
C LYS A 320 0.37 -23.72 0.00
N THR A 321 0.67 -23.08 1.14
CA THR A 321 1.00 -21.65 1.25
C THR A 321 2.28 -21.23 0.54
N SER A 322 3.35 -22.01 0.62
CA SER A 322 4.66 -21.60 0.09
C SER A 322 4.66 -21.38 -1.43
N SER A 323 3.74 -22.01 -2.15
CA SER A 323 3.62 -21.89 -3.61
C SER A 323 3.24 -20.49 -4.09
N PHE A 324 2.54 -19.71 -3.24
CA PHE A 324 2.13 -18.34 -3.56
C PHE A 324 3.23 -17.31 -3.29
N LEU A 325 4.22 -17.65 -2.45
CA LEU A 325 5.27 -16.71 -2.07
C LEU A 325 6.26 -16.54 -3.22
N ARG A 326 6.56 -15.29 -3.57
CA ARG A 326 7.58 -14.98 -4.58
C ARG A 326 8.95 -15.54 -4.18
N LYS A 327 9.70 -16.01 -5.19
CA LYS A 327 11.02 -16.65 -5.03
C LYS A 327 12.20 -15.70 -5.21
N LYS A 328 11.94 -14.42 -5.50
CA LYS A 328 12.95 -13.38 -5.75
C LYS A 328 12.60 -12.12 -4.96
N ARG A 329 13.63 -11.36 -4.57
CA ARG A 329 13.47 -10.06 -3.90
C ARG A 329 12.76 -9.08 -4.82
N ALA A 330 11.85 -8.30 -4.26
CA ALA A 330 11.08 -7.30 -4.99
C ALA A 330 11.60 -5.87 -4.76
N LEU A 331 12.42 -5.65 -3.72
CA LEU A 331 12.94 -4.33 -3.34
C LEU A 331 14.45 -4.18 -3.59
N GLU A 332 14.99 -5.01 -4.48
CA GLU A 332 16.40 -5.00 -4.87
C GLU A 332 16.67 -3.90 -5.91
N TYR A 333 17.71 -3.10 -5.66
CA TYR A 333 18.16 -2.07 -6.59
C TYR A 333 19.23 -2.62 -7.53
N GLU A 334 19.23 -2.12 -8.75
CA GLU A 334 20.31 -2.24 -9.71
C GLU A 334 20.96 -0.86 -9.89
N ALA A 335 22.30 -0.81 -9.90
CA ALA A 335 23.01 0.39 -10.29
C ALA A 335 22.89 0.63 -11.81
N LYS A 336 22.55 1.86 -12.19
CA LYS A 336 22.43 2.31 -13.57
C LYS A 336 23.29 3.55 -13.79
N THR A 337 24.06 3.56 -14.86
CA THR A 337 24.82 4.73 -15.30
C THR A 337 23.94 5.58 -16.21
N ILE A 338 23.90 6.88 -15.97
CA ILE A 338 23.24 7.83 -16.85
C ILE A 338 24.07 7.98 -18.13
N VAL A 339 23.51 7.57 -19.26
CA VAL A 339 24.14 7.68 -20.58
C VAL A 339 23.98 9.10 -21.11
N LYS A 340 22.78 9.67 -20.96
CA LYS A 340 22.43 10.97 -21.52
C LYS A 340 21.29 11.61 -20.72
N ILE A 341 21.33 12.93 -20.60
CA ILE A 341 20.21 13.74 -20.10
C ILE A 341 19.87 14.77 -21.17
N GLU A 342 18.60 14.84 -21.55
CA GLU A 342 18.07 15.79 -22.53
C GLU A 342 17.10 16.74 -21.84
N LYS A 343 17.33 18.04 -21.97
CA LYS A 343 16.44 19.06 -21.41
C LYS A 343 15.39 19.45 -22.45
N GLU A 344 14.16 19.00 -22.24
CA GLU A 344 13.01 19.31 -23.11
C GLU A 344 12.41 20.69 -22.78
N SER A 345 12.39 21.04 -21.49
CA SER A 345 11.91 22.34 -20.98
C SER A 345 12.64 22.70 -19.68
N GLU A 346 12.29 23.82 -19.05
CA GLU A 346 12.81 24.18 -17.73
C GLU A 346 12.42 23.18 -16.64
N ASP A 347 11.30 22.50 -16.81
CA ASP A 347 10.70 21.58 -15.84
C ASP A 347 10.64 20.13 -16.31
N ILE A 348 11.16 19.78 -17.49
CA ILE A 348 11.17 18.41 -18.03
C ILE A 348 12.55 18.03 -18.56
N ILE A 349 13.04 16.87 -18.10
CA ILE A 349 14.21 16.19 -18.65
C ILE A 349 13.87 14.76 -19.07
N ILE A 350 14.60 14.24 -20.04
CA ILE A 350 14.61 12.82 -20.38
C ILE A 350 15.96 12.26 -19.93
N ILE A 351 15.93 11.28 -19.04
CA ILE A 351 17.12 10.56 -18.58
C ILE A 351 17.18 9.23 -19.32
N THR A 352 18.31 8.96 -19.97
CA THR A 352 18.63 7.67 -20.58
C THR A 352 19.65 6.94 -19.72
N LEU A 353 19.32 5.72 -19.30
CA LEU A 353 20.14 4.84 -18.47
C LEU A 353 20.74 3.72 -19.32
N ASN A 354 21.87 3.18 -18.87
CA ASN A 354 22.48 2.03 -19.51
C ASN A 354 21.63 0.75 -19.34
N GLY A 355 21.78 -0.18 -20.28
CA GLY A 355 21.09 -1.46 -20.26
C GLY A 355 19.67 -1.40 -20.82
N LYS A 356 18.93 -2.49 -20.60
CA LYS A 356 17.62 -2.74 -21.20
C LYS A 356 16.65 -3.26 -20.15
N CYS A 357 15.38 -2.89 -20.24
CA CYS A 357 14.33 -3.38 -19.34
C CYS A 357 13.07 -3.70 -20.16
N LYS A 358 12.68 -4.98 -20.22
CA LYS A 358 11.41 -5.35 -20.84
C LYS A 358 10.28 -4.96 -19.89
N PHE A 359 9.41 -4.05 -20.34
CA PHE A 359 8.25 -3.62 -19.58
C PHE A 359 6.99 -3.58 -20.46
N GLU A 360 5.84 -3.61 -19.80
CA GLU A 360 4.55 -3.35 -20.40
C GLU A 360 3.96 -2.04 -19.86
N ALA A 361 3.15 -1.35 -20.66
CA ALA A 361 2.45 -0.15 -20.21
C ALA A 361 1.64 -0.42 -18.92
N GLY A 362 1.65 0.53 -17.99
CA GLY A 362 1.06 0.35 -16.65
C GLY A 362 2.03 -0.21 -15.60
N GLN A 363 3.24 -0.62 -16.01
CA GLN A 363 4.33 -0.93 -15.10
C GLN A 363 5.25 0.28 -14.90
N PHE A 364 5.92 0.33 -13.76
CA PHE A 364 6.81 1.42 -13.38
C PHE A 364 7.99 0.92 -12.55
N VAL A 365 9.02 1.75 -12.43
CA VAL A 365 10.21 1.50 -11.61
C VAL A 365 10.29 2.55 -10.50
N PHE A 366 11.08 2.27 -9.46
CA PHE A 366 11.55 3.32 -8.55
C PHE A 366 12.96 3.72 -8.93
N LEU A 367 13.21 5.03 -8.92
CA LEU A 367 14.55 5.58 -8.93
C LEU A 367 14.92 6.01 -7.51
N TRP A 368 16.14 5.71 -7.09
CA TRP A 368 16.70 6.05 -5.79
C TRP A 368 18.04 6.77 -5.97
N ILE A 369 18.19 7.85 -5.22
CA ILE A 369 19.44 8.58 -5.06
C ILE A 369 19.73 8.58 -3.56
N PRO A 370 20.87 7.99 -3.11
CA PRO A 370 21.23 7.98 -1.71
C PRO A 370 21.18 9.39 -1.09
N GLY A 371 20.44 9.53 0.01
CA GLY A 371 20.24 10.81 0.71
C GLY A 371 19.09 11.68 0.17
N ALA A 372 18.77 11.64 -1.14
CA ALA A 372 17.64 12.41 -1.69
C ALA A 372 16.30 11.67 -1.59
N GLY A 373 16.34 10.34 -1.53
CA GLY A 373 15.19 9.46 -1.35
C GLY A 373 14.88 8.66 -2.62
N GLU A 374 13.65 8.17 -2.75
CA GLU A 374 13.18 7.47 -3.95
C GLU A 374 11.80 7.92 -4.41
N LYS A 375 11.51 7.77 -5.70
CA LYS A 375 10.15 7.95 -6.27
C LYS A 375 9.87 7.00 -7.43
N PRO A 376 8.59 6.65 -7.67
CA PRO A 376 8.17 5.85 -8.81
C PRO A 376 8.14 6.67 -10.12
N PHE A 377 8.53 6.04 -11.23
CA PHE A 377 8.50 6.62 -12.58
C PHE A 377 8.07 5.57 -13.61
N SER A 378 7.23 6.01 -14.55
CA SER A 378 6.93 5.23 -15.75
C SER A 378 8.13 5.22 -16.70
N LEU A 379 8.33 4.10 -17.38
CA LEU A 379 9.34 3.95 -18.43
C LEU A 379 8.79 4.50 -19.75
N ALA A 380 9.65 5.19 -20.51
CA ALA A 380 9.35 5.69 -21.84
C ALA A 380 9.82 4.72 -22.93
N GLU A 381 11.09 4.28 -22.86
CA GLU A 381 11.67 3.25 -23.74
C GLU A 381 12.35 2.14 -22.92
N ALA A 382 12.44 0.97 -23.55
CA ALA A 382 13.00 -0.25 -22.96
C ALA A 382 14.47 -0.48 -23.31
N ASP A 383 14.95 0.11 -24.42
CA ASP A 383 16.27 -0.14 -25.00
C ASP A 383 16.75 1.08 -25.84
N PRO A 384 17.64 1.92 -25.31
CA PRO A 384 18.08 1.95 -23.91
C PRO A 384 16.92 2.33 -22.97
N ILE A 385 17.07 2.05 -21.67
CA ILE A 385 16.09 2.45 -20.65
C ILE A 385 15.99 3.98 -20.63
N SER A 386 14.80 4.54 -20.84
CA SER A 386 14.60 5.99 -20.73
C SER A 386 13.39 6.35 -19.89
N LEU A 387 13.50 7.45 -19.15
CA LEU A 387 12.46 7.98 -18.28
C LEU A 387 12.27 9.48 -18.52
N ILE A 388 11.01 9.91 -18.52
CA ILE A 388 10.66 11.33 -18.59
C ILE A 388 10.42 11.82 -17.17
N ILE A 389 11.19 12.80 -16.74
CA ILE A 389 11.15 13.34 -15.39
C ILE A 389 10.64 14.78 -15.48
N LYS A 390 9.58 15.06 -14.74
CA LYS A 390 9.15 16.44 -14.49
C LYS A 390 9.61 16.90 -13.12
N LYS A 391 10.16 18.12 -13.02
CA LYS A 391 10.59 18.74 -11.77
C LYS A 391 9.38 18.99 -10.87
N ARG A 392 9.33 18.26 -9.75
CA ARG A 392 8.30 18.31 -8.72
C ARG A 392 8.84 17.90 -7.34
N GLY A 393 9.46 18.86 -6.67
CA GLY A 393 9.95 18.72 -5.30
C GLY A 393 11.32 18.04 -5.18
N PRO A 394 11.78 17.78 -3.94
CA PRO A 394 13.20 17.62 -3.65
C PRO A 394 13.89 16.45 -4.38
N PHE A 395 13.18 15.33 -4.57
CA PHE A 395 13.78 14.16 -5.23
C PHE A 395 14.02 14.41 -6.72
N THR A 396 13.04 14.98 -7.42
CA THR A 396 13.19 15.33 -8.84
C THR A 396 14.10 16.53 -9.06
N GLU A 397 14.22 17.44 -8.09
CA GLU A 397 15.24 18.48 -8.13
C GLU A 397 16.64 17.85 -8.10
N ALA A 398 16.87 16.86 -7.23
CA ALA A 398 18.12 16.11 -7.21
C ALA A 398 18.40 15.39 -8.54
N LEU A 399 17.38 14.85 -9.22
CA LEU A 399 17.54 14.27 -10.57
C LEU A 399 18.01 15.29 -11.62
N PHE A 400 17.59 16.55 -11.50
CA PHE A 400 17.98 17.62 -12.44
C PHE A 400 19.43 18.08 -12.27
N GLU A 401 20.02 17.83 -11.09
CA GLU A 401 21.43 18.16 -10.82
C GLU A 401 22.40 17.05 -11.25
N LEU A 402 21.90 15.88 -11.68
CA LEU A 402 22.72 14.80 -12.20
C LEU A 402 23.22 15.10 -13.62
N LYS A 403 24.29 14.42 -14.03
CA LYS A 403 24.88 14.48 -15.37
C LYS A 403 25.18 13.10 -15.94
N ALA A 404 25.45 13.04 -17.24
CA ALA A 404 25.94 11.81 -17.87
C ALA A 404 27.21 11.31 -17.16
N GLY A 405 27.28 10.00 -16.93
CA GLY A 405 28.31 9.34 -16.12
C GLY A 405 27.93 9.12 -14.66
N ASP A 406 26.98 9.88 -14.11
CA ASP A 406 26.52 9.65 -12.72
C ASP A 406 25.78 8.32 -12.58
N THR A 407 25.78 7.77 -11.37
CA THR A 407 25.06 6.53 -11.03
C THR A 407 23.76 6.83 -10.32
N ILE A 408 22.70 6.17 -10.76
CA ILE A 408 21.39 6.14 -10.11
C ILE A 408 20.97 4.69 -9.87
N TYR A 409 20.14 4.45 -8.86
CA TYR A 409 19.72 3.11 -8.49
C TYR A 409 18.28 2.89 -8.87
N MET A 410 17.97 1.75 -9.49
CA MET A 410 16.65 1.45 -10.02
C MET A 410 16.14 0.12 -9.45
N ARG A 411 14.91 0.07 -8.95
CA ARG A 411 14.23 -1.18 -8.56
C ARG A 411 12.87 -1.32 -9.25
N GLY A 412 12.42 -2.55 -9.44
CA GLY A 412 11.17 -2.88 -10.13
C GLY A 412 11.35 -4.02 -11.14
N LEU A 413 10.40 -4.28 -12.03
CA LEU A 413 9.16 -3.52 -12.28
C LEU A 413 8.08 -3.76 -11.22
N TYR A 414 7.22 -2.76 -11.03
CA TYR A 414 6.01 -2.86 -10.21
C TYR A 414 4.76 -2.69 -11.08
N GLY A 415 3.66 -3.26 -10.59
CA GLY A 415 2.40 -3.35 -11.32
C GLY A 415 2.39 -4.46 -12.37
N LYS A 416 1.17 -4.85 -12.77
CA LYS A 416 0.96 -5.72 -13.94
C LYS A 416 0.88 -4.85 -15.18
N GLY A 417 1.45 -5.34 -16.26
CA GLY A 417 1.23 -4.77 -17.59
C GLY A 417 -0.25 -4.77 -17.93
N ILE A 418 -0.73 -3.67 -18.50
CA ILE A 418 -2.08 -3.62 -19.05
C ILE A 418 -2.21 -4.69 -20.13
N LYS A 419 -3.34 -5.39 -20.18
CA LYS A 419 -3.72 -6.26 -21.30
C LYS A 419 -4.87 -5.58 -22.04
N PRO A 420 -4.58 -4.68 -22.99
CA PRO A 420 -5.61 -4.01 -23.79
C PRO A 420 -6.55 -5.04 -24.41
N PRO A 421 -7.88 -4.85 -24.32
CA PRO A 421 -8.79 -5.64 -25.14
C PRO A 421 -8.48 -5.41 -26.62
N LYS A 422 -8.74 -6.41 -27.46
CA LYS A 422 -8.66 -6.22 -28.91
C LYS A 422 -9.67 -5.16 -29.31
N THR A 423 -9.23 -4.19 -30.11
CA THR A 423 -10.04 -3.06 -30.54
C THR A 423 -9.58 -2.59 -31.91
N GLU A 424 -10.52 -2.11 -32.72
CA GLU A 424 -10.20 -1.49 -34.01
C GLU A 424 -9.73 -0.05 -33.83
N ASN A 425 -10.28 0.66 -32.84
CA ASN A 425 -10.00 2.07 -32.60
C ASN A 425 -9.61 2.29 -31.14
N ALA A 426 -8.42 2.80 -30.91
CA ALA A 426 -7.94 3.14 -29.58
C ALA A 426 -7.81 4.65 -29.42
N LEU A 427 -8.52 5.22 -28.45
CA LEU A 427 -8.43 6.64 -28.11
C LEU A 427 -7.60 6.84 -26.86
N LEU A 428 -6.58 7.66 -26.97
CA LEU A 428 -5.72 8.06 -25.87
C LEU A 428 -6.03 9.53 -25.56
N ILE A 429 -6.56 9.82 -24.38
CA ILE A 429 -6.81 11.19 -23.93
C ILE A 429 -5.92 11.47 -22.73
N ALA A 430 -4.96 12.37 -22.89
CA ALA A 430 -4.06 12.78 -21.82
C ALA A 430 -4.21 14.26 -21.44
N GLY A 431 -4.01 14.54 -20.16
CA GLY A 431 -3.85 15.87 -19.61
C GLY A 431 -2.69 15.93 -18.61
N GLY A 432 -1.94 17.02 -18.63
CA GLY A 432 -0.85 17.25 -17.70
C GLY A 432 0.35 16.32 -17.95
N THR A 433 0.99 15.90 -16.86
CA THR A 433 2.33 15.28 -16.88
C THR A 433 2.30 13.78 -17.18
N GLY A 434 1.11 13.16 -17.14
CA GLY A 434 0.92 11.74 -17.41
C GLY A 434 1.08 11.35 -18.89
N ILE A 435 1.31 12.31 -19.79
CA ILE A 435 1.61 12.03 -21.21
C ILE A 435 2.78 11.04 -21.38
N ALA A 436 3.72 11.00 -20.44
CA ALA A 436 4.87 10.10 -20.43
C ALA A 436 4.50 8.60 -20.46
N VAL A 437 3.28 8.24 -20.05
CA VAL A 437 2.81 6.84 -20.00
C VAL A 437 2.26 6.37 -21.37
N LEU A 438 1.86 7.30 -22.24
CA LEU A 438 1.19 6.99 -23.50
C LEU A 438 2.07 6.30 -24.56
N PRO A 439 3.37 6.63 -24.76
CA PRO A 439 4.19 6.05 -25.83
C PRO A 439 4.18 4.52 -25.87
N ALA A 440 4.45 3.88 -24.72
CA ALA A 440 4.48 2.42 -24.61
C ALA A 440 3.12 1.79 -24.93
N LEU A 441 2.03 2.42 -24.48
CA LEU A 441 0.67 1.96 -24.74
C LEU A 441 0.29 2.12 -26.22
N ALA A 442 0.59 3.28 -26.82
CA ALA A 442 0.30 3.60 -28.22
C ALA A 442 1.01 2.61 -29.17
N LYS A 443 2.31 2.36 -28.94
CA LYS A 443 3.08 1.36 -29.72
C LYS A 443 2.46 -0.03 -29.63
N ARG A 444 2.02 -0.45 -28.43
CA ARG A 444 1.37 -1.75 -28.22
C ARG A 444 0.05 -1.86 -28.96
N LEU A 445 -0.80 -0.85 -28.88
CA LEU A 445 -2.10 -0.80 -29.56
C LEU A 445 -1.93 -0.82 -31.09
N LYS A 446 -1.00 -0.04 -31.63
CA LYS A 446 -0.66 -0.08 -33.06
C LYS A 446 -0.18 -1.46 -33.49
N LYS A 447 0.68 -2.12 -32.70
CA LYS A 447 1.14 -3.49 -32.97
C LYS A 447 0.00 -4.52 -32.95
N GLN A 448 -1.07 -4.26 -32.21
CA GLN A 448 -2.30 -5.07 -32.22
C GLN A 448 -3.20 -4.79 -33.44
N GLY A 449 -2.85 -3.83 -34.29
CA GLY A 449 -3.62 -3.44 -35.47
C GLY A 449 -4.68 -2.36 -35.21
N ALA A 450 -4.71 -1.76 -34.02
CA ALA A 450 -5.66 -0.70 -33.72
C ALA A 450 -5.28 0.63 -34.38
N LEU A 451 -6.26 1.37 -34.88
CA LEU A 451 -6.13 2.76 -35.27
C LEU A 451 -6.04 3.62 -34.00
N VAL A 452 -4.88 4.23 -33.78
CA VAL A 452 -4.61 5.02 -32.58
C VAL A 452 -4.92 6.50 -32.85
N SER A 453 -5.77 7.09 -32.00
CA SER A 453 -6.08 8.52 -31.99
C SER A 453 -5.71 9.10 -30.64
N THR A 454 -4.87 10.13 -30.62
CA THR A 454 -4.31 10.70 -29.38
C THR A 454 -4.65 12.17 -29.25
N TYR A 455 -5.25 12.53 -28.12
CA TYR A 455 -5.58 13.89 -27.72
C TYR A 455 -4.82 14.28 -26.47
N VAL A 456 -4.02 15.34 -26.53
CA VAL A 456 -3.20 15.81 -25.40
C VAL A 456 -3.53 17.25 -25.06
N GLY A 457 -3.92 17.48 -23.81
CA GLY A 457 -4.05 18.82 -23.23
C GLY A 457 -2.74 19.33 -22.65
N THR A 458 -2.34 20.55 -22.98
CA THR A 458 -1.17 21.23 -22.41
C THR A 458 -1.54 22.60 -21.83
N SER A 459 -0.87 23.00 -20.74
CA SER A 459 -0.95 24.37 -20.20
C SER A 459 -0.03 25.35 -20.93
N GLU A 460 0.87 24.85 -21.77
CA GLU A 460 1.76 25.69 -22.56
C GLU A 460 1.06 26.20 -23.82
N GLU A 461 1.41 27.42 -24.23
CA GLU A 461 1.05 27.90 -25.56
C GLU A 461 1.69 27.02 -26.63
N ILE A 462 0.87 26.58 -27.59
CA ILE A 462 1.37 25.84 -28.76
C ILE A 462 2.07 26.83 -29.69
N LYS A 463 3.38 27.01 -29.48
CA LYS A 463 4.27 27.65 -30.44
C LYS A 463 4.60 26.63 -31.55
N LYS A 464 4.91 27.08 -32.77
CA LYS A 464 5.46 26.22 -33.85
C LYS A 464 6.87 25.72 -33.49
N LYS A 465 6.98 24.93 -32.43
CA LYS A 465 8.19 24.19 -32.07
C LYS A 465 8.11 22.80 -32.70
N GLU A 466 9.27 22.21 -32.98
CA GLU A 466 9.32 20.80 -33.36
C GLU A 466 8.66 19.93 -32.27
N PRO A 467 7.99 18.84 -32.66
CA PRO A 467 7.44 17.90 -31.69
C PRO A 467 8.56 17.35 -30.79
N ASN A 468 8.31 17.27 -29.49
CA ASN A 468 9.27 16.63 -28.57
C ASN A 468 9.33 15.10 -28.79
N GLY A 469 10.26 14.41 -28.12
CA GLY A 469 10.42 12.96 -28.28
C GLY A 469 9.15 12.14 -28.06
N ILE A 470 8.32 12.51 -27.08
CA ILE A 470 7.05 11.84 -26.77
C ILE A 470 6.06 12.04 -27.93
N GLU A 471 5.95 13.28 -28.39
CA GLU A 471 5.02 13.67 -29.46
C GLU A 471 5.37 12.99 -30.77
N LYS A 472 6.66 12.89 -31.12
CA LYS A 472 7.14 12.16 -32.30
C LYS A 472 6.65 10.71 -32.28
N ILE A 473 6.82 10.01 -31.15
CA ILE A 473 6.35 8.62 -31.00
C ILE A 473 4.82 8.52 -31.15
N LEU A 474 4.07 9.44 -30.54
CA LEU A 474 2.60 9.41 -30.60
C LEU A 474 2.08 9.70 -32.02
N ILE A 475 2.71 10.63 -32.74
CA ILE A 475 2.43 10.94 -34.15
C ILE A 475 2.74 9.74 -35.04
N GLU A 476 3.86 9.04 -34.81
CA GLU A 476 4.19 7.82 -35.53
C GLU A 476 3.17 6.70 -35.26
N CYS A 477 2.55 6.68 -34.08
CA CYS A 477 1.57 5.67 -33.71
C CYS A 477 0.20 5.89 -34.36
N GLY A 478 -0.17 7.12 -34.72
CA GLY A 478 -1.44 7.42 -35.36
C GLY A 478 -1.83 8.90 -35.31
N ALA A 479 -3.12 9.20 -35.38
CA ALA A 479 -3.61 10.57 -35.34
C ALA A 479 -3.23 11.23 -34.00
N TYR A 480 -2.69 12.44 -34.04
CA TYR A 480 -2.24 13.16 -32.86
C TYR A 480 -2.75 14.61 -32.87
N LYS A 481 -3.33 15.05 -31.74
CA LYS A 481 -3.84 16.41 -31.57
C LYS A 481 -3.45 16.97 -30.21
N LYS A 482 -2.62 18.01 -30.23
CA LYS A 482 -2.25 18.80 -29.06
C LYS A 482 -3.17 20.02 -28.92
N VAL A 483 -3.67 20.25 -27.72
CA VAL A 483 -4.63 21.33 -27.42
C VAL A 483 -4.13 22.13 -26.21
N ALA A 484 -3.80 23.41 -26.43
CA ALA A 484 -3.51 24.35 -25.35
C ALA A 484 -4.79 24.63 -24.55
N ASP A 485 -4.68 24.73 -23.22
CA ASP A 485 -5.82 25.03 -22.36
C ASP A 485 -6.42 26.42 -22.64
N LYS A 486 -5.56 27.42 -22.92
CA LYS A 486 -5.89 28.85 -23.04
C LYS A 486 -6.79 29.32 -21.89
N GLY A 487 -6.43 28.95 -20.66
CA GLY A 487 -7.19 29.29 -19.45
C GLY A 487 -8.46 28.45 -19.21
N VAL A 488 -8.77 27.49 -20.09
CA VAL A 488 -9.89 26.56 -19.93
C VAL A 488 -9.37 25.17 -19.56
N ILE A 489 -9.42 24.83 -18.28
CA ILE A 489 -8.97 23.53 -17.77
C ILE A 489 -9.73 22.40 -18.48
N GLY A 490 -8.97 21.45 -19.05
CA GLY A 490 -9.54 20.31 -19.77
C GLY A 490 -10.10 20.66 -21.15
N ARG A 491 -9.74 21.80 -21.75
CA ARG A 491 -10.18 22.21 -23.11
C ARG A 491 -10.00 21.13 -24.19
N VAL A 492 -9.00 20.26 -24.03
CA VAL A 492 -8.80 19.10 -24.91
C VAL A 492 -10.05 18.22 -25.02
N LEU A 493 -10.84 18.10 -23.94
CA LEU A 493 -12.11 17.36 -23.93
C LEU A 493 -13.16 18.05 -24.81
N ASN A 494 -13.24 19.38 -24.77
CA ASN A 494 -14.15 20.14 -25.64
C ASN A 494 -13.76 19.98 -27.12
N GLN A 495 -12.45 20.01 -27.41
CA GLN A 495 -11.96 19.79 -28.77
C GLN A 495 -12.25 18.38 -29.26
N PHE A 496 -12.06 17.37 -28.41
CA PHE A 496 -12.44 15.99 -28.70
C PHE A 496 -13.94 15.86 -28.98
N GLN A 497 -14.81 16.47 -28.18
CA GLN A 497 -16.25 16.47 -28.41
C GLN A 497 -16.62 17.14 -29.75
N LYS A 498 -15.98 18.26 -30.09
CA LYS A 498 -16.17 18.93 -31.37
C LYS A 498 -15.78 18.02 -32.54
N ASP A 499 -14.60 17.42 -32.49
CA ASP A 499 -14.12 16.50 -33.53
C ASP A 499 -15.04 15.28 -33.65
N ASN A 500 -15.62 14.81 -32.54
CA ASN A 500 -16.57 13.70 -32.53
C ASN A 500 -17.87 14.04 -33.25
N ILE A 501 -18.41 15.25 -33.04
CA ILE A 501 -19.60 15.75 -33.74
C ILE A 501 -19.34 15.85 -35.25
N GLU A 502 -18.13 16.26 -35.63
CA GLU A 502 -17.69 16.37 -37.03
C GLU A 502 -17.38 15.00 -37.68
N GLY A 503 -17.46 13.89 -36.92
CA GLY A 503 -17.18 12.54 -37.42
C GLY A 503 -15.68 12.20 -37.54
N ASN A 504 -14.81 13.04 -36.97
CA ASN A 504 -13.36 12.95 -37.14
C ASN A 504 -12.66 12.03 -36.12
N THR A 505 -13.39 11.43 -35.17
CA THR A 505 -12.84 10.59 -34.09
C THR A 505 -12.99 9.09 -34.35
N GLY A 506 -13.77 8.67 -35.35
CA GLY A 506 -14.14 7.27 -35.58
C GLY A 506 -15.12 6.69 -34.54
N LEU A 507 -15.60 7.50 -33.59
CA LEU A 507 -16.58 7.13 -32.58
C LEU A 507 -18.02 7.35 -33.07
N PRO A 508 -19.02 6.63 -32.52
CA PRO A 508 -20.42 6.94 -32.76
C PRO A 508 -20.71 8.40 -32.39
N ILE A 509 -21.31 9.15 -33.34
CA ILE A 509 -21.84 10.48 -33.05
C ILE A 509 -22.89 10.33 -31.94
N GLN A 510 -22.89 11.27 -30.99
CA GLN A 510 -23.75 11.31 -29.81
C GLN A 510 -25.17 10.82 -30.13
N GLY A 511 -25.62 9.74 -29.47
CA GLY A 511 -26.95 9.14 -29.64
C GLY A 511 -27.09 8.04 -30.71
N LYS A 512 -26.01 7.54 -31.34
CA LYS A 512 -26.08 6.47 -32.37
C LYS A 512 -25.47 5.10 -31.99
N ALA A 513 -24.81 4.96 -30.84
CA ALA A 513 -24.09 3.74 -30.47
C ALA A 513 -25.00 2.50 -30.28
N GLU A 514 -26.20 2.69 -29.72
CA GLU A 514 -27.15 1.59 -29.45
C GLU A 514 -27.69 0.94 -30.74
N LYS A 515 -27.78 1.69 -31.85
CA LYS A 515 -28.35 1.20 -33.12
C LYS A 515 -27.41 0.37 -33.98
N MET A 516 -26.10 0.37 -33.71
CA MET A 516 -25.11 -0.23 -34.62
C MET A 516 -24.49 -1.54 -34.10
N GLY A 517 -24.78 -1.98 -32.87
CA GLY A 517 -24.16 -3.19 -32.30
C GLY A 517 -22.63 -3.13 -32.17
N LYS A 518 -22.03 -1.93 -32.30
CA LYS A 518 -20.57 -1.69 -32.36
C LYS A 518 -19.95 -1.31 -31.01
N GLN A 519 -20.46 -1.83 -29.89
CA GLN A 519 -20.00 -1.43 -28.55
C GLN A 519 -18.57 -1.90 -28.19
N ASP A 520 -17.99 -2.79 -29.01
CA ASP A 520 -16.68 -3.42 -28.81
C ASP A 520 -15.62 -2.91 -29.82
N PHE A 521 -15.99 -1.94 -30.67
CA PHE A 521 -15.11 -1.38 -31.71
C PHE A 521 -14.06 -0.40 -31.19
N PHE A 522 -14.17 0.00 -29.92
CA PHE A 522 -13.46 1.15 -29.40
C PHE A 522 -13.06 0.98 -27.93
N THR A 523 -11.84 1.39 -27.62
CA THR A 523 -11.32 1.44 -26.24
C THR A 523 -10.66 2.77 -25.96
N ALA A 524 -11.01 3.40 -24.84
CA ALA A 524 -10.43 4.66 -24.38
C ALA A 524 -9.44 4.46 -23.24
N TYR A 525 -8.36 5.21 -23.27
CA TYR A 525 -7.32 5.26 -22.24
C TYR A 525 -7.15 6.71 -21.79
N LEU A 526 -7.51 6.95 -20.53
CA LEU A 526 -7.53 8.27 -19.91
C LEU A 526 -6.33 8.42 -19.01
N VAL A 527 -5.60 9.51 -19.17
CA VAL A 527 -4.39 9.79 -18.39
C VAL A 527 -4.39 11.24 -17.92
N GLY A 528 -4.15 11.46 -16.63
CA GLY A 528 -4.03 12.81 -16.08
C GLY A 528 -4.60 12.92 -14.67
N PRO A 529 -4.88 14.14 -14.19
CA PRO A 529 -5.48 14.34 -12.88
C PRO A 529 -6.82 13.60 -12.74
N MET A 530 -7.14 13.09 -11.54
CA MET A 530 -8.37 12.32 -11.30
C MET A 530 -9.65 13.05 -11.75
N ILE A 531 -9.75 14.35 -11.49
CA ILE A 531 -10.89 15.19 -11.91
C ILE A 531 -11.00 15.25 -13.45
N PHE A 532 -9.86 15.34 -14.13
CA PHE A 532 -9.82 15.33 -15.59
C PHE A 532 -10.29 13.99 -16.16
N MET A 533 -9.76 12.88 -15.63
CA MET A 533 -10.14 11.55 -16.09
C MET A 533 -11.61 11.25 -15.80
N ARG A 534 -12.15 11.67 -14.64
CA ARG A 534 -13.59 11.57 -14.32
C ARG A 534 -14.46 12.31 -15.32
N ARG A 535 -14.11 13.55 -15.67
CA ARG A 535 -14.88 14.32 -16.67
C ARG A 535 -14.79 13.65 -18.06
N ALA A 536 -13.62 13.16 -18.43
CA ALA A 536 -13.42 12.46 -19.69
C ALA A 536 -14.25 11.16 -19.76
N SER A 537 -14.30 10.38 -18.67
CA SER A 537 -15.11 9.16 -18.60
C SER A 537 -16.61 9.47 -18.67
N GLU A 538 -17.10 10.52 -18.02
CA GLU A 538 -18.50 10.97 -18.12
C GLU A 538 -18.89 11.35 -19.55
N ILE A 539 -17.99 12.00 -20.30
CA ILE A 539 -18.21 12.31 -21.73
C ILE A 539 -18.31 11.01 -22.54
N LEU A 540 -17.38 10.07 -22.35
CA LEU A 540 -17.36 8.81 -23.08
C LEU A 540 -18.58 7.93 -22.79
N LEU A 541 -19.05 7.90 -21.54
CA LEU A 541 -20.29 7.22 -21.15
C LEU A 541 -21.51 7.81 -21.88
N LYS A 542 -21.61 9.15 -21.97
CA LYS A 542 -22.67 9.82 -22.74
C LYS A 542 -22.62 9.54 -24.24
N LEU A 543 -21.46 9.16 -24.76
CA LEU A 543 -21.27 8.71 -26.13
C LEU A 543 -21.55 7.21 -26.32
N GLY A 544 -21.87 6.48 -25.25
CA GLY A 544 -22.22 5.05 -25.28
C GLY A 544 -21.03 4.09 -25.18
N VAL A 545 -19.86 4.56 -24.74
CA VAL A 545 -18.70 3.67 -24.50
C VAL A 545 -18.93 2.89 -23.20
N ARG A 546 -18.79 1.56 -23.26
CA ARG A 546 -18.96 0.70 -22.07
C ARG A 546 -17.87 0.96 -21.03
N LYS A 547 -18.21 0.85 -19.75
CA LYS A 547 -17.26 1.02 -18.63
C LYS A 547 -16.04 0.10 -18.75
N SER A 548 -16.23 -1.13 -19.21
CA SER A 548 -15.14 -2.11 -19.45
C SER A 548 -14.17 -1.72 -20.57
N GLN A 549 -14.53 -0.72 -21.38
CA GLN A 549 -13.72 -0.18 -22.49
C GLN A 549 -13.13 1.21 -22.19
N ILE A 550 -13.32 1.72 -20.96
CA ILE A 550 -12.72 2.99 -20.51
C ILE A 550 -11.70 2.64 -19.44
N PHE A 551 -10.42 2.87 -19.72
CA PHE A 551 -9.31 2.65 -18.79
C PHE A 551 -8.79 3.99 -18.26
N MET A 552 -8.48 4.05 -16.98
CA MET A 552 -7.89 5.21 -16.32
C MET A 552 -6.50 4.85 -15.80
N SER A 553 -5.50 5.70 -16.05
CA SER A 553 -4.15 5.55 -15.49
C SER A 553 -4.10 6.15 -14.08
N LEU A 554 -4.31 5.30 -13.09
CA LEU A 554 -4.30 5.62 -11.67
C LEU A 554 -2.86 5.72 -11.15
N GLU A 555 -2.22 6.86 -11.41
CA GLU A 555 -0.90 7.21 -10.89
C GLU A 555 -0.97 7.58 -9.39
N MET A 556 -1.33 6.60 -8.56
CA MET A 556 -1.50 6.77 -7.12
C MET A 556 -0.17 6.94 -6.41
N ASN A 557 -0.18 7.62 -5.26
CA ASN A 557 1.00 7.71 -4.40
C ASN A 557 1.49 6.30 -4.02
N THR A 558 2.73 5.96 -4.38
CA THR A 558 3.29 4.63 -4.12
C THR A 558 4.59 4.77 -3.35
N MET A 559 4.66 4.12 -2.18
CA MET A 559 5.86 4.17 -1.32
C MET A 559 6.60 2.83 -1.28
N CYS A 560 5.91 1.72 -0.99
CA CYS A 560 6.60 0.44 -0.77
C CYS A 560 6.83 -0.38 -2.04
N GLY A 561 6.04 -0.20 -3.10
CA GLY A 561 6.07 -1.05 -4.31
C GLY A 561 5.48 -2.45 -4.17
N VAL A 562 5.27 -2.97 -2.95
CA VAL A 562 4.77 -4.34 -2.67
C VAL A 562 3.41 -4.37 -1.97
N GLY A 563 2.65 -3.27 -2.03
CA GLY A 563 1.27 -3.15 -1.56
C GLY A 563 1.05 -3.09 -0.04
N ILE A 564 2.07 -3.34 0.79
CA ILE A 564 1.89 -3.40 2.25
C ILE A 564 1.48 -2.07 2.88
N CYS A 565 1.93 -0.92 2.34
CA CYS A 565 1.59 0.39 2.91
C CYS A 565 0.16 0.87 2.58
N GLY A 566 -0.48 0.30 1.55
CA GLY A 566 -1.81 0.73 1.09
C GLY A 566 -1.92 2.13 0.46
N GLU A 567 -0.82 2.91 0.39
CA GLU A 567 -0.83 4.27 -0.17
C GLU A 567 -1.37 4.33 -1.60
N CYS A 568 -1.01 3.32 -2.41
CA CYS A 568 -1.38 3.24 -3.83
C CYS A 568 -2.79 2.68 -4.07
N SER A 569 -3.62 2.56 -3.04
CA SER A 569 -4.96 1.97 -3.16
C SER A 569 -5.94 2.88 -3.91
N CYS A 570 -6.72 2.31 -4.83
CA CYS A 570 -7.96 2.86 -5.36
C CYS A 570 -9.06 1.83 -5.11
N GLY A 571 -9.98 2.11 -4.19
CA GLY A 571 -10.80 1.05 -3.58
C GLY A 571 -9.91 -0.10 -3.08
N ASN A 572 -10.27 -1.35 -3.31
CA ASN A 572 -9.42 -2.48 -2.95
C ASN A 572 -8.20 -2.69 -3.88
N ILE A 573 -8.06 -1.95 -4.99
CA ILE A 573 -7.03 -2.18 -6.02
C ILE A 573 -5.71 -1.51 -5.62
N LEU A 574 -4.62 -2.29 -5.53
CA LEU A 574 -3.28 -1.77 -5.24
C LEU A 574 -2.50 -1.60 -6.55
N THR A 575 -2.34 -0.37 -7.03
CA THR A 575 -1.75 -0.14 -8.37
C THR A 575 -0.29 -0.62 -8.48
N CYS A 576 0.48 -0.64 -7.38
CA CYS A 576 1.81 -1.23 -7.38
C CYS A 576 1.85 -2.75 -7.58
N LYS A 577 0.72 -3.44 -7.41
CA LYS A 577 0.56 -4.88 -7.73
C LYS A 577 -0.23 -5.11 -9.00
N LYS A 578 -1.28 -4.31 -9.25
CA LYS A 578 -2.22 -4.50 -10.36
C LYS A 578 -1.89 -3.72 -11.63
N GLY A 579 -0.94 -2.79 -11.56
CA GLY A 579 -0.67 -1.83 -12.64
C GLY A 579 -1.48 -0.56 -12.46
N THR A 580 -1.09 0.50 -13.18
CA THR A 580 -1.75 1.80 -13.07
C THR A 580 -3.00 1.91 -13.93
N PHE A 581 -3.11 1.16 -15.04
CA PHE A 581 -4.32 1.17 -15.87
C PHE A 581 -5.40 0.24 -15.32
N VAL A 582 -6.53 0.83 -14.94
CA VAL A 582 -7.69 0.12 -14.39
C VAL A 582 -8.94 0.52 -15.19
N SER A 583 -9.82 -0.44 -15.51
CA SER A 583 -11.06 -0.11 -16.21
C SER A 583 -12.05 0.61 -15.28
N LEU A 584 -12.94 1.42 -15.84
CA LEU A 584 -13.95 2.14 -15.08
C LEU A 584 -14.92 1.17 -14.38
N ASP A 585 -15.18 0.02 -15.00
CA ASP A 585 -16.00 -1.04 -14.41
C ASP A 585 -15.36 -1.62 -13.14
N GLN A 586 -14.04 -1.85 -13.18
CA GLN A 586 -13.28 -2.28 -12.01
C GLN A 586 -13.26 -1.21 -10.93
N ILE A 587 -13.11 0.06 -11.29
CA ILE A 587 -13.14 1.18 -10.32
C ILE A 587 -14.52 1.26 -9.65
N ASP A 588 -15.60 1.20 -10.42
CA ASP A 588 -16.96 1.28 -9.87
C ASP A 588 -17.30 0.06 -9.00
N SER A 589 -16.69 -1.11 -9.24
CA SER A 589 -16.93 -2.31 -8.42
C SER A 589 -16.32 -2.25 -7.01
N VAL A 590 -15.46 -1.27 -6.74
CA VAL A 590 -14.67 -1.19 -5.49
C VAL A 590 -14.99 0.03 -4.62
N TYR A 591 -16.03 0.78 -4.99
CA TYR A 591 -16.62 1.89 -4.25
C TYR A 591 -18.11 1.64 -4.05
#